data_AF-A0A4Q2XJJ0-F1
#
_entry.id   AF-A0A4Q2XJJ0-F1
#
_cell.length_a   1.000
_cell.length_b   1.000
_cell.length_c   1.000
_cell.angle_alpha   90.00
_cell.angle_beta   90.00
_cell.angle_gamma   90.00
#
_symmetry.space_group_name_H-M   'P 1'
#
loop_
_entity.id
_entity.type
_entity.pdbx_description
1 polymer ?
#
loop_
_entity_poly.entity_id
_entity_poly.type
_entity_poly.pdbx_seq_one_letter_code
_entity_poly.pdbx_strand_id
1 'polypeptide(L)'
;MTSRAIPRKQGSRHLAGLSGMTLLEITVVILVLLTLITILFFGVQAWKRGSDRAICIVHIQNVQKGVRSYANLYGYAEGSNVPNLQTHVIGLGKFVEAVPVCPSGGTYSFGTTSGADTIPPIGELYTECSLKTSAEHDPPDHSDW
;
A
#
# COMPACT_ATOMS: atom_id res chain seq x y z
N MET A 1 -43.69 78.58 -6.53
CA MET A 1 -44.61 77.94 -5.56
C MET A 1 -44.76 76.48 -6.00
N THR A 2 -44.43 75.43 -5.26
CA THR A 2 -43.92 75.25 -3.90
C THR A 2 -43.27 73.87 -3.86
N SER A 3 -42.04 73.84 -3.34
CA SER A 3 -41.35 72.65 -2.87
C SER A 3 -42.21 71.83 -1.91
N ARG A 4 -42.22 70.50 -2.05
CA ARG A 4 -42.50 69.57 -0.94
C ARG A 4 -41.57 68.36 -1.04
N ALA A 5 -40.48 68.45 -0.29
CA ALA A 5 -39.63 67.32 0.06
C ALA A 5 -40.37 66.44 1.10
N ILE A 6 -40.30 65.12 0.92
CA ILE A 6 -40.74 64.11 1.90
C ILE A 6 -39.47 63.53 2.55
N PRO A 7 -39.27 63.67 3.87
CA PRO A 7 -38.23 62.92 4.56
C PRO A 7 -38.86 61.70 5.24
N ARG A 8 -38.27 60.50 5.11
CA ARG A 8 -38.45 59.48 6.16
C ARG A 8 -37.32 58.46 6.25
N LYS A 9 -36.66 58.58 7.41
CA LYS A 9 -36.10 57.56 8.30
C LYS A 9 -35.02 56.62 7.74
N GLN A 10 -33.81 57.00 8.11
CA GLN A 10 -32.74 56.11 8.58
C GLN A 10 -33.27 54.91 9.38
N GLY A 11 -32.69 53.76 9.07
CA GLY A 11 -32.80 52.52 9.84
C GLY A 11 -31.83 51.47 9.32
N SER A 12 -30.59 51.86 8.99
CA SER A 12 -29.56 50.87 8.69
C SER A 12 -29.16 50.22 10.01
N ARG A 13 -29.65 48.99 10.22
CA ARG A 13 -29.22 48.12 11.32
C ARG A 13 -27.73 47.86 11.12
N HIS A 14 -26.89 48.50 11.91
CA HIS A 14 -25.51 48.06 12.09
C HIS A 14 -25.58 46.58 12.50
N LEU A 15 -25.13 45.67 11.63
CA LEU A 15 -24.87 44.30 12.02
C LEU A 15 -23.86 44.39 13.18
N ALA A 16 -24.32 43.98 14.35
CA ALA A 16 -23.52 43.91 15.55
C ALA A 16 -22.26 43.09 15.27
N GLY A 17 -21.10 43.72 15.49
CA GLY A 17 -19.80 43.08 15.71
C GLY A 17 -19.49 41.86 14.85
N LEU A 18 -19.25 42.05 13.56
CA LEU A 18 -18.32 41.17 12.85
C LEU A 18 -16.94 41.41 13.46
N SER A 19 -16.62 40.69 14.54
CA SER A 19 -15.26 40.64 15.08
C SER A 19 -14.38 40.13 13.94
N GLY A 20 -13.67 41.05 13.29
CA GLY A 20 -12.78 40.70 12.19
C GLY A 20 -11.69 39.80 12.72
N MET A 21 -11.70 38.52 12.31
CA MET A 21 -10.50 37.69 12.38
C MET A 21 -9.37 38.50 11.76
N THR A 22 -8.35 38.79 12.55
CA THR A 22 -7.27 39.66 12.09
C THR A 22 -6.57 38.99 10.91
N LEU A 23 -6.14 39.77 9.91
CA LEU A 23 -5.37 39.23 8.78
C LEU A 23 -4.17 38.41 9.27
N LEU A 24 -3.57 38.83 10.37
CA LEU A 24 -2.46 38.13 11.03
C LEU A 24 -2.89 36.75 11.53
N GLU A 25 -4.01 36.63 12.23
CA GLU A 25 -4.53 35.37 12.75
C GLU A 25 -4.80 34.35 11.63
N ILE A 26 -5.42 34.78 10.53
CA ILE A 26 -5.63 33.90 9.36
C ILE A 26 -4.30 33.50 8.72
N THR A 27 -3.34 34.43 8.57
CA THR A 27 -2.03 34.09 7.99
C THR A 27 -1.24 33.12 8.87
N VAL A 28 -1.25 33.30 10.19
CA VAL A 28 -0.57 32.38 11.12
C VAL A 28 -1.18 30.99 11.06
N VAL A 29 -2.51 30.89 11.06
CA VAL A 29 -3.21 29.60 10.93
C VAL A 29 -2.85 28.91 9.62
N ILE A 30 -2.90 29.62 8.49
CA ILE A 30 -2.53 29.05 7.19
C ILE A 30 -1.07 28.58 7.18
N LEU A 31 -0.14 29.38 7.71
CA LEU A 31 1.27 29.00 7.78
C LEU A 31 1.46 27.72 8.60
N VAL A 32 0.77 27.60 9.74
CA VAL A 32 0.82 26.38 10.57
C VAL A 32 0.21 25.19 9.84
N LEU A 33 -0.95 25.34 9.20
CA LEU A 33 -1.58 24.25 8.45
C LEU A 33 -0.70 23.76 7.30
N LEU A 34 -0.09 24.66 6.52
CA LEU A 34 0.80 24.29 5.42
C LEU A 34 2.06 23.58 5.91
N THR A 35 2.64 24.01 7.04
CA THR A 35 3.81 23.32 7.62
C THR A 35 3.46 21.92 8.11
N LEU A 36 2.30 21.71 8.73
CA LEU A 36 1.85 20.38 9.14
C LEU A 36 1.56 19.45 7.95
N ILE A 37 0.92 19.97 6.89
CA ILE A 37 0.61 19.19 5.69
C ILE A 37 1.89 18.72 4.99
N THR A 38 2.92 19.57 4.90
CA THR A 38 4.19 19.19 4.26
C THR A 38 4.88 18.05 5.01
N ILE A 39 4.96 18.11 6.34
CA ILE A 39 5.53 17.04 7.17
C ILE A 39 4.76 15.73 6.99
N LEU A 40 3.42 15.81 6.94
CA LEU A 40 2.56 14.64 6.71
C LEU A 40 2.87 13.94 5.39
N PHE A 41 3.06 14.70 4.31
CA PHE A 41 3.37 14.11 3.00
C PHE A 41 4.67 13.30 3.01
N PHE A 42 5.73 13.81 3.65
CA PHE A 42 6.97 13.05 3.79
C PHE A 42 6.77 11.77 4.60
N GLY A 43 6.02 11.85 5.70
CA GLY A 43 5.68 10.69 6.54
C GLY A 43 4.89 9.62 5.77
N VAL A 44 3.85 10.02 5.04
CA VAL A 44 3.01 9.10 4.26
C VAL A 44 3.82 8.38 3.18
N GLN A 45 4.73 9.06 2.49
CA GLN A 45 5.54 8.44 1.44
C GLN A 45 6.56 7.43 1.97
N ALA A 46 7.13 7.67 3.15
CA ALA A 46 8.00 6.70 3.82
C ALA A 46 7.21 5.49 4.32
N TRP A 47 6.07 5.74 4.98
CA TRP A 47 5.17 4.68 5.45
C TRP A 47 4.62 3.81 4.32
N LYS A 48 4.19 4.42 3.21
CA LYS A 48 3.70 3.71 2.03
C LYS A 48 4.73 2.73 1.49
N ARG A 49 5.99 3.15 1.34
CA ARG A 49 7.08 2.28 0.87
C ARG A 49 7.30 1.09 1.80
N GLY A 50 7.29 1.31 3.13
CA GLY A 50 7.40 0.23 4.11
C GLY A 50 6.22 -0.74 4.09
N SER A 51 4.99 -0.21 3.97
CA SER A 51 3.77 -1.01 3.88
C SER A 51 3.73 -1.84 2.60
N ASP A 52 4.08 -1.25 1.46
CA ASP A 52 4.10 -1.94 0.18
C ASP A 52 5.13 -3.10 0.20
N ARG A 53 6.30 -2.87 0.78
CA ARG A 53 7.32 -3.92 1.02
C ARG A 53 6.76 -5.05 1.89
N ALA A 54 6.15 -4.72 3.02
CA ALA A 54 5.60 -5.72 3.94
C ALA A 54 4.52 -6.59 3.28
N ILE A 55 3.60 -5.96 2.53
CA ILE A 55 2.58 -6.67 1.76
C ILE A 55 3.23 -7.59 0.71
N CYS A 56 4.28 -7.11 0.03
CA CYS A 56 5.01 -7.91 -0.94
C CYS A 56 5.63 -9.18 -0.31
N ILE A 57 6.24 -9.05 0.87
CA ILE A 57 6.81 -10.18 1.63
C ILE A 57 5.70 -11.17 2.06
N VAL A 58 4.55 -10.66 2.51
CA VAL A 58 3.40 -11.50 2.87
C VAL A 58 2.88 -12.30 1.66
N HIS A 59 2.86 -11.71 0.46
CA HIS A 59 2.51 -12.44 -0.76
C HIS A 59 3.48 -13.60 -1.02
N ILE A 60 4.79 -13.36 -0.93
CA ILE A 60 5.82 -14.39 -1.09
C ILE A 60 5.61 -15.51 -0.06
N GLN A 61 5.41 -15.16 1.20
CA GLN A 61 5.13 -16.11 2.28
C GLN A 61 3.88 -16.95 2.03
N ASN A 62 2.79 -16.33 1.56
CA ASN A 62 1.54 -17.04 1.30
C ASN A 62 1.71 -18.06 0.16
N VAL A 63 2.42 -17.69 -0.91
CA VAL A 63 2.72 -18.63 -1.98
C VAL A 63 3.63 -19.76 -1.48
N GLN A 64 4.69 -19.45 -0.73
CA GLN A 64 5.57 -20.47 -0.16
C GLN A 64 4.80 -21.47 0.73
N LYS A 65 3.95 -20.96 1.64
CA LYS A 65 3.06 -21.80 2.46
C LYS A 65 2.11 -22.63 1.62
N GLY A 66 1.59 -22.07 0.52
CA GLY A 66 0.74 -22.79 -0.43
C GLY A 66 1.47 -23.95 -1.11
N VAL A 67 2.71 -23.73 -1.57
CA VAL A 67 3.55 -24.79 -2.16
C VAL A 67 3.84 -25.88 -1.13
N ARG A 68 4.21 -25.52 0.10
CA ARG A 68 4.46 -26.49 1.19
C ARG A 68 3.21 -27.26 1.58
N SER A 69 2.06 -26.59 1.62
CA SER A 69 0.79 -27.23 1.92
C SER A 69 0.40 -28.22 0.81
N TYR A 70 0.59 -27.84 -0.46
CA TYR A 70 0.41 -28.75 -1.59
C TYR A 70 1.35 -29.97 -1.49
N ALA A 71 2.65 -29.75 -1.28
CA ALA A 71 3.61 -30.84 -1.15
C ALA A 71 3.23 -31.82 -0.02
N ASN A 72 2.82 -31.29 1.14
CA ASN A 72 2.38 -32.10 2.28
C ASN A 72 1.09 -32.88 2.00
N LEU A 73 0.11 -32.28 1.30
CA LEU A 73 -1.18 -32.94 1.02
C LEU A 73 -1.04 -34.11 0.04
N TYR A 74 -0.12 -33.99 -0.92
CA TYR A 74 0.06 -34.96 -2.00
C TYR A 74 1.31 -35.84 -1.83
N GLY A 75 2.09 -35.66 -0.76
CA GLY A 75 3.25 -36.48 -0.45
C GLY A 75 4.47 -36.22 -1.32
N TYR A 76 4.66 -34.99 -1.83
CA TYR A 76 5.85 -34.61 -2.57
C TYR A 76 6.98 -34.22 -1.62
N ALA A 77 8.19 -34.72 -1.92
CA ALA A 77 9.41 -34.28 -1.25
C ALA A 77 9.97 -33.01 -1.88
N GLU A 78 10.87 -32.34 -1.17
CA GLU A 78 11.71 -31.28 -1.71
C GLU A 78 12.45 -31.74 -2.98
N GLY A 79 12.59 -30.86 -3.97
CA GLY A 79 13.21 -31.18 -5.25
C GLY A 79 12.36 -32.06 -6.19
N SER A 80 11.18 -32.51 -5.76
CA SER A 80 10.27 -33.27 -6.63
C SER A 80 9.80 -32.41 -7.80
N ASN A 81 9.79 -33.00 -8.99
CA ASN A 81 9.20 -32.36 -10.16
C ASN A 81 7.67 -32.55 -10.14
N VAL A 82 6.94 -31.45 -10.22
CA VAL A 82 5.48 -31.36 -10.31
C VAL A 82 5.15 -30.47 -11.53
N PRO A 83 4.78 -31.05 -12.67
CA PRO A 83 4.44 -30.29 -13.86
C PRO A 83 3.32 -29.27 -13.60
N ASN A 84 3.50 -28.04 -14.07
CA ASN A 84 2.58 -26.92 -13.85
C ASN A 84 2.32 -26.62 -12.35
N LEU A 85 3.33 -26.74 -11.49
CA LEU A 85 3.22 -26.55 -10.04
C LEU A 85 2.46 -25.27 -9.66
N GLN A 86 2.75 -24.17 -10.36
CA GLN A 86 2.10 -22.88 -10.13
C GLN A 86 0.58 -22.98 -10.21
N THR A 87 0.04 -23.72 -11.19
CA THR A 87 -1.43 -23.87 -11.40
C THR A 87 -2.11 -24.74 -10.37
N HIS A 88 -1.34 -25.59 -9.68
CA HIS A 88 -1.83 -26.40 -8.56
C HIS A 88 -1.89 -25.60 -7.26
N VAL A 89 -1.01 -24.61 -7.11
CA VAL A 89 -0.90 -23.78 -5.91
C VAL A 89 -1.73 -22.51 -6.01
N ILE A 90 -1.74 -21.87 -7.18
CA ILE A 90 -2.34 -20.57 -7.44
C ILE A 90 -3.54 -20.71 -8.39
N GLY A 91 -4.69 -20.22 -7.96
CA GLY A 91 -5.95 -20.22 -8.71
C GLY A 91 -7.16 -20.29 -7.79
N LEU A 92 -8.35 -20.09 -8.36
CA LEU A 92 -9.59 -20.09 -7.59
C LEU A 92 -9.80 -21.45 -6.89
N GLY A 93 -10.02 -21.42 -5.58
CA GLY A 93 -10.17 -22.63 -4.75
C GLY A 93 -8.88 -23.44 -4.57
N LYS A 94 -7.72 -22.83 -4.81
CA LYS A 94 -6.39 -23.38 -4.49
C LYS A 94 -5.86 -22.75 -3.21
N PHE A 95 -4.58 -22.98 -2.91
CA PHE A 95 -3.94 -22.46 -1.69
C PHE A 95 -3.76 -20.94 -1.73
N VAL A 96 -3.63 -20.38 -2.94
CA VAL A 96 -3.62 -18.94 -3.18
C VAL A 96 -4.62 -18.62 -4.27
N GLU A 97 -5.65 -17.84 -3.97
CA GLU A 97 -6.80 -17.62 -4.86
C GLU A 97 -6.45 -16.94 -6.20
N ALA A 98 -5.41 -16.12 -6.23
CA ALA A 98 -4.99 -15.39 -7.42
C ALA A 98 -3.48 -15.13 -7.43
N VAL A 99 -2.93 -14.91 -8.62
CA VAL A 99 -1.53 -14.49 -8.77
C VAL A 99 -1.35 -13.15 -8.05
N PRO A 100 -0.44 -13.05 -7.06
CA PRO A 100 -0.24 -11.81 -6.33
C PRO A 100 0.24 -10.68 -7.24
N VAL A 101 -0.12 -9.44 -6.90
CA VAL A 101 0.38 -8.23 -7.57
C VAL A 101 1.20 -7.43 -6.56
N CYS A 102 2.41 -7.03 -6.95
CA CYS A 102 3.25 -6.24 -6.07
C CYS A 102 2.68 -4.81 -5.95
N PRO A 103 2.39 -4.31 -4.74
CA PRO A 103 1.81 -2.97 -4.56
C PRO A 103 2.72 -1.82 -5.00
N SER A 104 4.03 -2.07 -5.12
CA SER A 104 5.00 -1.11 -5.67
C SER A 104 5.23 -1.25 -7.19
N GLY A 105 4.45 -2.08 -7.88
CA GLY A 105 4.57 -2.27 -9.33
C GLY A 105 5.65 -3.28 -9.77
N GLY A 106 6.22 -4.04 -8.84
CA GLY A 106 7.11 -5.16 -9.16
C GLY A 106 6.39 -6.33 -9.83
N THR A 107 7.17 -7.23 -10.44
CA THR A 107 6.68 -8.47 -11.05
C THR A 107 7.15 -9.66 -10.23
N TYR A 108 6.30 -10.66 -10.06
CA TYR A 108 6.68 -11.92 -9.42
C TYR A 108 7.14 -12.94 -10.45
N SER A 109 8.23 -13.64 -10.14
CA SER A 109 8.74 -14.79 -10.88
C SER A 109 8.68 -16.03 -10.00
N PHE A 110 8.40 -17.18 -10.61
CA PHE A 110 8.17 -18.45 -9.90
C PHE A 110 9.23 -19.49 -10.27
N GLY A 111 9.79 -20.15 -9.24
CA GLY A 111 10.78 -21.21 -9.39
C GLY A 111 12.05 -20.77 -10.10
N THR A 112 12.49 -19.53 -9.91
CA THR A 112 13.71 -18.97 -10.51
C THR A 112 14.98 -19.72 -10.09
N THR A 113 15.04 -20.17 -8.85
CA THR A 113 16.19 -20.88 -8.29
C THR A 113 16.08 -22.40 -8.48
N SER A 114 14.97 -23.01 -8.04
CA SER A 114 14.80 -24.47 -8.04
C SER A 114 14.14 -25.04 -9.31
N GLY A 115 13.60 -24.18 -10.19
CA GLY A 115 12.78 -24.55 -11.35
C GLY A 115 11.28 -24.32 -11.14
N ALA A 116 10.58 -23.89 -12.20
CA ALA A 116 9.15 -23.52 -12.15
C ALA A 116 8.23 -24.68 -11.71
N ASP A 117 8.61 -25.91 -12.04
CA ASP A 117 7.87 -27.13 -11.77
C ASP A 117 8.56 -27.98 -10.69
N THR A 118 9.31 -27.36 -9.79
CA THR A 118 10.03 -28.07 -8.73
C THR A 118 9.56 -27.59 -7.36
N ILE A 119 9.27 -28.52 -6.46
CA ILE A 119 9.06 -28.18 -5.04
C ILE A 119 10.39 -27.63 -4.50
N PRO A 120 10.45 -26.37 -4.03
CA PRO A 120 11.72 -25.78 -3.60
C PRO A 120 12.30 -26.58 -2.41
N PRO A 121 13.63 -26.75 -2.31
CA PRO A 121 14.29 -27.19 -1.09
C PRO A 121 13.97 -26.28 0.11
N ILE A 122 14.18 -26.76 1.33
CA ILE A 122 14.13 -25.89 2.51
C ILE A 122 15.17 -24.77 2.37
N GLY A 123 14.76 -23.54 2.65
CA GLY A 123 15.59 -22.35 2.54
C GLY A 123 15.49 -21.63 1.19
N GLU A 124 14.85 -22.23 0.18
CA GLU A 124 14.68 -21.63 -1.14
C GLU A 124 13.26 -21.11 -1.37
N LEU A 125 13.17 -19.88 -1.89
CA LEU A 125 11.89 -19.26 -2.24
C LEU A 125 11.38 -19.78 -3.58
N TYR A 126 10.13 -20.23 -3.61
CA TYR A 126 9.45 -20.51 -4.88
C TYR A 126 9.05 -19.23 -5.61
N THR A 127 8.89 -18.10 -4.92
CA THR A 127 8.40 -16.85 -5.53
C THR A 127 9.31 -15.69 -5.16
N GLU A 128 9.79 -14.96 -6.16
CA GLU A 128 10.67 -13.80 -6.00
C GLU A 128 10.04 -12.55 -6.61
N CYS A 129 10.29 -11.38 -6.02
CA CYS A 129 9.87 -10.09 -6.58
C CYS A 129 11.03 -9.42 -7.33
N SER A 130 10.74 -8.79 -8.48
CA SER A 130 11.74 -8.02 -9.23
C SER A 130 12.36 -6.85 -8.46
N LEU A 131 11.69 -6.37 -7.40
CA LEU A 131 12.16 -5.28 -6.54
C LEU A 131 13.01 -5.77 -5.35
N LYS A 132 13.39 -7.06 -5.30
CA LYS A 132 14.12 -7.66 -4.18
C LYS A 132 15.37 -6.87 -3.78
N THR A 133 16.19 -6.43 -4.75
CA THR A 133 17.43 -5.69 -4.50
C THR A 133 17.23 -4.18 -4.43
N SER A 134 16.33 -3.62 -5.26
CA SER A 134 16.16 -2.17 -5.40
C SER A 134 15.30 -1.56 -4.31
N ALA A 135 14.42 -2.34 -3.67
CA ALA A 135 13.50 -1.86 -2.64
C ALA A 135 13.36 -2.83 -1.45
N GLU A 136 14.25 -3.83 -1.34
CA GLU A 136 14.25 -4.82 -0.25
C GLU A 136 12.96 -5.65 -0.17
N HIS A 137 12.36 -5.96 -1.33
CA HIS A 137 11.14 -6.80 -1.41
C HIS A 137 11.40 -8.30 -1.21
N ASP A 138 12.54 -8.63 -0.62
CA ASP A 138 12.92 -9.98 -0.23
C ASP A 138 12.64 -10.20 1.26
N PRO A 139 12.12 -11.37 1.67
CA PRO A 139 12.09 -11.74 3.07
C PRO A 139 13.51 -11.72 3.66
N PRO A 140 13.72 -11.11 4.84
CA PRO A 140 15.07 -10.99 5.42
C PRO A 140 15.67 -12.33 5.86
N ASP A 141 14.82 -13.30 6.19
CA ASP A 141 15.21 -14.68 6.49
C ASP A 141 14.11 -15.62 6.01
N HIS A 142 14.51 -16.62 5.26
CA HIS A 142 13.67 -17.67 4.70
C HIS A 142 14.34 -19.05 4.82
N SER A 143 15.39 -19.17 5.66
CA SER A 143 16.19 -20.39 5.81
C SER A 143 15.38 -21.61 6.30
N ASP A 144 14.32 -21.37 7.07
CA ASP A 144 13.43 -22.41 7.61
C ASP A 144 12.21 -22.74 6.71
N TRP A 145 12.12 -22.16 5.50
CA TRP A 145 10.90 -22.20 4.67
C TRP A 145 10.95 -23.17 3.50
#